data_AF-A0A6P0SK86-F1
#
_entry.id   AF-A0A6P0SK86-F1
#
_cell.length_a   1.000
_cell.length_b   1.000
_cell.length_c   1.000
_cell.angle_alpha   90.00
_cell.angle_beta   90.00
_cell.angle_gamma   90.00
#
_symmetry.space_group_name_H-M   'P 1'
#
loop_
_entity.id
_entity.type
_entity.pdbx_description
1 polymer ?
#
loop_
_entity_poly.entity_id
_entity_poly.type
_entity_poly.pdbx_seq_one_letter_code
_entity_poly.pdbx_strand_id
1 'polypeptide(L)'
;MNILISAYGCSPVRGSEYGIGWNVVKQIAKNHSHKCWVLTNITDQSQIEQELANSPLDNVTFVFVAMSEGSRNSGLSHYLYYIAWQIRAFFVAKKLQSEIGFDLVHHVTYQNSW
;
A
#
# COMPACT_ATOMS: atom_id res chain seq x y z
N MET A 1 -3.80 -18.29 -0.52
CA MET A 1 -2.50 -17.68 -0.85
C MET A 1 -2.33 -16.41 -0.05
N ASN A 2 -1.11 -16.13 0.40
CA ASN A 2 -0.73 -14.91 1.07
C ASN A 2 -0.12 -13.94 0.06
N ILE A 3 -0.75 -12.78 -0.15
CA ILE A 3 -0.35 -11.80 -1.16
C ILE A 3 0.12 -10.53 -0.46
N LEU A 4 1.31 -10.05 -0.79
CA LEU A 4 1.78 -8.73 -0.38
C LEU A 4 1.58 -7.72 -1.51
N ILE A 5 0.96 -6.59 -1.21
CA ILE A 5 0.70 -5.51 -2.15
C ILE A 5 1.48 -4.28 -1.67
N SER A 6 2.40 -3.80 -2.49
CA SER A 6 3.10 -2.53 -2.31
C SER A 6 2.36 -1.45 -3.12
N ALA A 7 1.61 -0.61 -2.41
CA ALA A 7 0.83 0.48 -2.99
C ALA A 7 1.17 1.79 -2.25
N TYR A 8 2.18 2.52 -2.73
CA TYR A 8 2.62 3.78 -2.11
C TYR A 8 1.50 4.81 -2.00
N GLY A 9 0.71 4.94 -3.07
CA GLY A 9 -0.58 5.60 -3.01
C GLY A 9 -1.71 4.60 -2.91
N CYS A 10 -2.54 4.70 -1.87
CA CYS A 10 -3.78 3.94 -1.76
C CYS A 10 -4.81 4.75 -0.98
N SER A 11 -5.87 5.23 -1.61
CA SER A 11 -6.94 5.93 -0.89
C SER A 11 -8.31 5.72 -1.55
N PRO A 12 -9.36 5.54 -0.74
CA PRO A 12 -10.73 5.39 -1.23
C PRO A 12 -11.32 6.67 -1.82
N VAL A 13 -10.78 7.84 -1.47
CA VAL A 13 -11.37 9.15 -1.82
C VAL A 13 -10.53 9.97 -2.80
N ARG A 14 -9.30 9.54 -3.10
CA ARG A 14 -8.41 10.23 -4.06
C ARG A 14 -8.34 9.47 -5.39
N GLY A 15 -8.21 10.21 -6.49
CA GLY A 15 -8.03 9.66 -7.83
C GLY A 15 -6.56 9.36 -8.19
N SER A 16 -6.30 9.14 -9.49
CA SER A 16 -4.97 8.84 -10.05
C SER A 16 -4.36 7.59 -9.36
N GLU A 17 -3.05 7.60 -9.09
CA GLU A 17 -2.32 6.49 -8.46
C GLU A 17 -2.97 6.00 -7.16
N TYR A 18 -3.48 6.91 -6.33
CA TYR A 18 -4.11 6.56 -5.05
C TYR A 18 -5.39 5.73 -5.23
N GLY A 19 -6.21 6.11 -6.20
CA GLY A 19 -7.44 5.40 -6.53
C GLY A 19 -7.16 4.06 -7.23
N ILE A 20 -6.09 3.97 -8.02
CA ILE A 20 -5.62 2.72 -8.61
C ILE A 20 -5.26 1.73 -7.49
N GLY A 21 -4.43 2.15 -6.54
CA GLY A 21 -4.04 1.32 -5.39
C GLY A 21 -5.24 0.78 -4.64
N TRP A 22 -6.20 1.64 -4.30
CA TRP A 22 -7.42 1.22 -3.59
C TRP A 22 -8.28 0.23 -4.38
N ASN A 23 -8.52 0.51 -5.66
CA ASN A 23 -9.38 -0.34 -6.47
C ASN A 23 -8.75 -1.71 -6.74
N VAL A 24 -7.42 -1.77 -6.94
CA VAL A 24 -6.70 -3.05 -7.09
C VAL A 24 -6.83 -3.89 -5.83
N VAL A 25 -6.62 -3.30 -4.65
CA VAL A 25 -6.83 -3.99 -3.37
C VAL A 25 -8.25 -4.53 -3.27
N LYS A 26 -9.27 -3.72 -3.60
CA LYS A 26 -10.67 -4.17 -3.62
C LYS A 26 -10.92 -5.34 -4.58
N GLN A 27 -10.34 -5.33 -5.78
CA GLN A 27 -10.54 -6.43 -6.73
C GLN A 27 -9.88 -7.72 -6.26
N ILE A 28 -8.67 -7.65 -5.70
CA ILE A 28 -7.99 -8.83 -5.14
C ILE A 28 -8.77 -9.36 -3.94
N ALA A 29 -9.29 -8.48 -3.08
CA ALA A 29 -10.06 -8.83 -1.89
C ALA A 29 -11.32 -9.65 -2.18
N LYS A 30 -11.93 -9.50 -3.37
CA LYS A 30 -13.12 -10.29 -3.77
C LYS A 30 -12.88 -11.79 -3.75
N ASN A 31 -11.64 -12.24 -3.93
CA ASN A 31 -11.31 -13.65 -3.79
C ASN A 31 -10.93 -13.97 -2.34
N HIS A 32 -11.89 -14.48 -1.57
CA HIS A 32 -11.70 -14.84 -0.16
C HIS A 32 -10.73 -16.01 0.07
N SER A 33 -10.28 -16.73 -0.97
CA SER A 33 -9.20 -17.72 -0.85
C SER A 33 -7.81 -17.10 -0.71
N HIS A 34 -7.71 -15.77 -0.87
CA HIS A 34 -6.50 -15.00 -0.69
C HIS A 34 -6.57 -14.19 0.61
N LYS A 35 -5.43 -14.10 1.31
CA LYS A 35 -5.19 -13.13 2.38
C LYS A 35 -4.21 -12.10 1.85
N CYS A 36 -4.52 -10.83 2.04
CA CYS A 36 -3.76 -9.73 1.45
C CYS A 36 -3.19 -8.83 2.54
N TRP A 37 -1.95 -8.39 2.34
CA TRP A 37 -1.30 -7.38 3.16
C TRP A 37 -0.92 -6.21 2.28
N VAL A 38 -1.34 -5.00 2.63
CA VAL A 38 -1.16 -3.81 1.81
C VAL A 38 -0.21 -2.85 2.51
N LEU A 39 1.00 -2.69 1.97
CA LEU A 39 1.92 -1.64 2.40
C LEU A 39 1.51 -0.33 1.74
N THR A 40 1.09 0.64 2.55
CA THR A 40 0.72 1.98 2.07
C THR A 40 1.26 3.06 3.00
N ASN A 41 1.12 4.33 2.60
CA ASN A 41 1.55 5.47 3.39
C ASN A 41 0.65 5.70 4.61
N ILE A 42 1.25 6.05 5.75
CA ILE A 42 0.49 6.43 6.96
C ILE A 42 -0.43 7.63 6.74
N THR A 43 -0.12 8.51 5.78
CA THR A 43 -0.99 9.65 5.43
C THR A 43 -2.37 9.25 4.93
N ASP A 44 -2.54 7.98 4.56
CA ASP A 44 -3.75 7.47 3.93
C ASP A 44 -4.63 6.71 4.95
N GLN A 45 -4.12 6.50 6.17
CA GLN A 45 -4.72 5.67 7.21
C GLN A 45 -6.13 6.10 7.58
N SER A 46 -6.32 7.38 7.92
CA SER A 46 -7.62 7.88 8.38
C SER A 46 -8.73 7.66 7.33
N GLN A 47 -8.42 7.86 6.04
CA GLN A 47 -9.39 7.66 4.97
C GLN A 47 -9.70 6.19 4.73
N ILE A 48 -8.67 5.32 4.81
CA ILE A 48 -8.84 3.87 4.68
C ILE A 48 -9.68 3.31 5.83
N GLU A 49 -9.37 3.68 7.07
CA GLU A 49 -10.09 3.21 8.26
C GLU A 49 -11.56 3.65 8.25
N GLN A 50 -11.82 4.89 7.83
CA GLN A 50 -13.19 5.39 7.68
C GLN A 50 -13.98 4.57 6.64
N GLU A 51 -13.36 4.23 5.52
CA GLU A 51 -14.03 3.41 4.49
C GLU A 51 -14.23 1.96 4.96
N LEU A 52 -13.24 1.37 5.64
CA LEU A 52 -13.34 0.00 6.17
C LEU A 52 -14.39 -0.13 7.27
N ALA A 53 -14.70 0.94 8.00
CA ALA A 53 -15.81 0.95 8.95
C ALA A 53 -17.18 0.79 8.27
N ASN A 54 -17.31 1.27 7.01
CA ASN A 54 -18.54 1.17 6.23
C ASN A 54 -18.58 -0.08 5.35
N SER A 55 -17.44 -0.46 4.76
CA SER A 55 -17.29 -1.61 3.87
C SER A 55 -16.02 -2.39 4.23
N PRO A 56 -16.12 -3.34 5.18
CA PRO A 56 -14.99 -4.14 5.62
C PRO A 56 -14.40 -5.00 4.49
N LEU A 57 -13.07 -5.14 4.51
CA LEU A 57 -12.32 -6.07 3.66
C LEU A 57 -11.67 -7.13 4.56
N ASP A 58 -12.44 -8.15 4.95
CA ASP A 58 -12.07 -9.09 6.02
C ASP A 58 -10.80 -9.91 5.75
N ASN A 59 -10.41 -10.05 4.48
CA ASN A 59 -9.20 -10.74 4.05
C ASN A 59 -8.04 -9.79 3.71
N VAL A 60 -8.14 -8.51 4.05
CA VAL A 60 -7.12 -7.49 3.78
C VAL A 60 -6.63 -6.88 5.08
N THR A 61 -5.32 -6.87 5.27
CA THR A 61 -4.64 -6.17 6.36
C THR A 61 -3.82 -5.01 5.81
N PHE A 62 -4.15 -3.79 6.21
CA PHE A 62 -3.35 -2.62 5.86
C PHE A 62 -2.18 -2.46 6.83
N VAL A 63 -1.00 -2.22 6.28
CA VAL A 63 0.24 -1.97 7.01
C VAL A 63 0.73 -0.58 6.63
N PHE A 64 0.58 0.35 7.56
CA PHE A 64 0.92 1.76 7.35
C PHE A 64 2.41 1.99 7.58
N VAL A 65 3.13 2.27 6.49
CA VAL A 65 4.54 2.62 6.53
C VAL A 65 4.65 4.11 6.88
N ALA A 66 4.96 4.38 8.15
CA ALA A 66 5.27 5.72 8.62
C ALA A 66 6.49 6.29 7.89
N MET A 67 6.49 7.59 7.61
CA MET A 67 7.63 8.35 7.10
C MET A 67 7.71 9.62 7.93
N SER A 68 8.93 10.13 8.17
CA SER A 68 9.07 11.48 8.72
C SER A 68 8.40 12.46 7.76
N GLU A 69 7.77 13.51 8.29
CA GLU A 69 7.17 14.59 7.49
C GLU A 69 8.26 15.43 6.80
N GLY A 70 8.94 14.81 5.84
CA GLY A 70 9.75 15.51 4.86
C GLY A 70 8.82 16.23 3.89
N SER A 71 9.25 17.40 3.44
CA SER A 71 8.51 18.17 2.44
C SER A 71 8.32 17.32 1.17
N ARG A 72 7.05 17.03 0.85
CA ARG A 72 6.65 16.41 -0.44
C ARG A 72 6.59 17.49 -1.52
N ASN A 73 7.68 18.22 -1.73
CA ASN A 73 7.76 19.20 -2.81
C ASN A 73 7.80 18.49 -4.17
N SER A 74 7.39 19.18 -5.22
CA SER A 74 7.46 18.70 -6.61
C SER A 74 8.90 18.51 -7.10
N GLY A 75 9.09 17.64 -8.09
CA GLY A 75 10.40 17.36 -8.69
C GLY A 75 11.23 16.37 -7.89
N LEU A 76 12.54 16.62 -7.76
CA LEU A 76 13.52 15.68 -7.19
C LEU A 76 13.17 15.22 -5.77
N SER A 77 12.65 16.12 -4.94
CA SER A 77 12.25 15.81 -3.56
C SER A 77 11.16 14.75 -3.48
N HIS A 78 10.23 14.73 -4.44
CA HIS A 78 9.19 13.70 -4.50
C HIS A 78 9.79 12.33 -4.78
N TYR A 79 10.71 12.23 -5.75
CA TYR A 79 11.40 10.98 -6.06
C TYR A 79 12.25 10.49 -4.90
N LEU A 80 13.00 11.38 -4.23
CA LEU A 80 13.79 11.02 -3.05
C LEU A 80 12.91 10.53 -1.90
N TYR A 81 11.76 11.18 -1.67
CA TYR A 81 10.80 10.75 -0.66
C TYR A 81 10.22 9.37 -1.00
N TYR A 82 9.89 9.13 -2.27
CA TYR A 82 9.39 7.85 -2.74
C TYR A 82 10.43 6.73 -2.61
N ILE A 83 11.69 6.97 -2.98
CA ILE A 83 12.79 6.02 -2.79
C ILE A 83 12.97 5.71 -1.29
N ALA A 84 12.97 6.73 -0.43
CA ALA A 84 13.08 6.54 1.01
C ALA A 84 11.89 5.71 1.56
N TRP A 85 10.68 5.94 1.06
CA TRP A 85 9.52 5.11 1.39
C TRP A 85 9.70 3.67 0.91
N GLN A 86 10.18 3.43 -0.32
CA GLN A 86 10.41 2.09 -0.84
C GLN A 86 11.43 1.32 0.01
N ILE A 87 12.54 1.95 0.41
CA ILE A 87 13.54 1.34 1.29
C ILE A 87 12.90 0.92 2.61
N ARG A 88 12.08 1.78 3.22
CA ARG A 88 11.40 1.46 4.47
C ARG A 88 10.36 0.35 4.29
N ALA A 89 9.57 0.43 3.22
CA ALA A 89 8.58 -0.58 2.86
C ALA A 89 9.26 -1.94 2.61
N PHE A 90 10.45 -1.98 2.03
CA PHE A 90 11.24 -3.20 1.86
C PHE A 90 11.59 -3.86 3.20
N PHE A 91 12.06 -3.10 4.19
CA PHE A 91 12.35 -3.67 5.51
C PHE A 91 11.10 -4.17 6.23
N VAL A 92 9.98 -3.45 6.10
CA VAL A 92 8.67 -3.90 6.61
C VAL A 92 8.24 -5.19 5.91
N ALA A 93 8.30 -5.23 4.58
CA ALA A 93 8.01 -6.40 3.76
C ALA A 93 8.88 -7.61 4.15
N LYS A 94 10.18 -7.40 4.34
CA LYS A 94 11.14 -8.45 4.72
C LYS A 94 10.82 -9.05 6.09
N LYS A 95 10.45 -8.20 7.06
CA LYS A 95 9.98 -8.67 8.37
C LYS A 95 8.70 -9.49 8.23
N LEU A 96 7.69 -8.95 7.56
CA LEU A 96 6.42 -9.65 7.34
C LEU A 96 6.59 -10.95 6.57
N GLN A 97 7.50 -11.01 5.60
CA GLN A 97 7.82 -12.23 4.86
C GLN A 97 8.30 -13.34 5.79
N SER A 98 9.13 -13.00 6.79
CA SER A 98 9.62 -13.99 7.76
C SER A 98 8.55 -14.47 8.74
N GLU A 99 7.51 -13.67 8.98
CA GLU A 99 6.44 -13.97 9.94
C GLU A 99 5.24 -14.68 9.29
N ILE A 100 4.89 -14.29 8.06
CA ILE A 100 3.67 -14.73 7.36
C ILE A 100 4.00 -15.70 6.23
N GLY A 101 5.06 -15.44 5.47
CA GLY A 101 5.37 -16.10 4.20
C GLY A 101 4.38 -15.72 3.08
N PHE A 102 4.81 -14.88 2.14
CA PHE A 102 4.03 -14.50 0.96
C PHE A 102 4.33 -15.40 -0.24
N ASP A 103 3.27 -15.82 -0.94
CA ASP A 103 3.34 -16.58 -2.18
C ASP A 103 3.56 -15.65 -3.40
N LEU A 104 3.11 -14.39 -3.28
CA LEU A 104 3.09 -13.43 -4.36
C LEU A 104 3.25 -12.01 -3.83
N VAL A 105 4.03 -11.20 -4.55
CA VAL A 105 4.21 -9.77 -4.26
C VAL A 105 3.83 -8.95 -5.49
N HIS A 106 2.93 -8.00 -5.32
CA HIS A 106 2.55 -7.03 -6.35
C HIS A 106 2.97 -5.63 -5.94
N HIS A 107 3.79 -4.98 -6.76
CA HIS A 107 3.89 -3.52 -6.75
C HIS A 107 2.76 -2.98 -7.63
N VAL A 108 2.07 -1.90 -7.24
CA VAL A 108 0.83 -1.48 -7.92
C VAL A 108 0.76 -0.01 -8.27
N THR A 109 1.45 0.86 -7.54
CA THR A 109 1.37 2.31 -7.77
C THR A 109 2.74 2.95 -7.82
N TYR A 110 2.83 4.07 -8.54
CA TYR A 110 4.06 4.78 -8.83
C TYR A 110 5.04 3.95 -9.66
N GLN A 111 4.49 3.16 -10.58
CA GLN A 111 5.26 2.47 -11.62
C GLN A 111 5.54 3.44 -12.75
N ASN A 112 6.82 3.70 -13.00
CA ASN A 112 7.23 4.39 -14.21
C ASN A 112 7.34 3.38 -15.35
N SER A 113 6.47 3.50 -16.35
CA SER A 113 6.65 2.89 -17.67
C SER A 113 7.68 3.72 -18.45
N TRP A 114 8.96 3.51 -18.12
CA TRP A 114 10.07 3.81 -19.03
C TRP A 114 10.10 2.85 -20.23
#